data_AF-A0AAW5VGI5-F1
#
_entry.id   AF-A0AAW5VGI5-F1
#
_cell.length_a   1.000
_cell.length_b   1.000
_cell.length_c   1.000
_cell.angle_alpha   90.00
_cell.angle_beta   90.00
_cell.angle_gamma   90.00
#
_symmetry.space_group_name_H-M   'P 1'
#
loop_
_entity.id
_entity.type
_entity.pdbx_description
1 polymer ?
#
loop_
_entity_poly.entity_id
_entity_poly.type
_entity_poly.pdbx_seq_one_letter_code
_entity_poly.pdbx_strand_id
1 'polypeptide(L)'
;MPVILLTAFTSISFSNCGLFYKGVPKAGEFCYVLVKPPECLYVDFESKKLIWNDVEYKLEEKLRMDYFFKSNGELFELTVSTVNRVELKNLTTANFNKFYMRKKDKFAEIPVSGSTKHE
;
A
#
# COMPACT_ATOMS: atom_id res chain seq x y z
N MET A 1 24.12 -21.80 58.58
CA MET A 1 23.88 -22.62 57.38
C MET A 1 22.38 -22.84 57.23
N PRO A 2 21.77 -22.71 56.04
CA PRO A 2 22.11 -21.86 54.90
C PRO A 2 21.05 -20.78 54.64
N VAL A 3 21.50 -19.73 53.96
CA VAL A 3 20.72 -18.68 53.32
C VAL A 3 19.93 -19.29 52.16
N ILE A 4 18.59 -19.29 52.23
CA ILE A 4 17.76 -19.78 51.12
C ILE A 4 17.54 -18.60 50.17
N LEU A 5 18.25 -18.69 49.06
CA LEU A 5 18.30 -17.79 47.92
C LEU A 5 16.91 -17.64 47.28
N LEU A 6 16.37 -16.42 47.31
CA LEU A 6 15.13 -16.03 46.67
C LEU A 6 15.31 -16.10 45.14
N THR A 7 14.88 -17.18 44.48
CA THR A 7 14.89 -17.27 43.02
C THR A 7 13.65 -16.55 42.46
N ALA A 8 13.85 -15.29 42.07
CA ALA A 8 12.88 -14.53 41.30
C ALA A 8 12.70 -15.19 39.92
N PHE A 9 11.54 -15.83 39.71
CA PHE A 9 11.07 -16.20 38.38
C PHE A 9 10.72 -14.91 37.61
N THR A 10 11.69 -14.39 36.86
CA THR A 10 11.45 -13.34 35.87
C THR A 10 10.72 -13.97 34.68
N SER A 11 9.39 -13.80 34.65
CA SER A 11 8.57 -14.09 33.48
C SER A 11 8.95 -13.12 32.36
N ILE A 12 9.76 -13.60 31.42
CA ILE A 12 10.07 -12.90 30.17
C ILE A 12 8.77 -12.86 29.36
N SER A 13 8.04 -11.74 29.47
CA SER A 13 6.91 -11.45 28.58
C SER A 13 7.46 -11.14 27.20
N PHE A 14 7.35 -12.10 26.28
CA PHE A 14 7.58 -11.86 24.86
C PHE A 14 6.43 -11.02 24.32
N SER A 15 6.59 -9.70 24.38
CA SER A 15 5.80 -8.75 23.60
C SER A 15 6.05 -9.03 22.12
N ASN A 16 5.21 -9.86 21.48
CA ASN A 16 5.12 -9.96 20.03
C ASN A 16 4.57 -8.63 19.48
N CYS A 17 5.41 -7.61 19.46
CA CYS A 17 5.13 -6.34 18.81
C CYS A 17 5.14 -6.53 17.29
N GLY A 18 3.97 -6.33 16.67
CA GLY A 18 3.86 -5.79 15.32
C GLY A 18 4.30 -6.69 14.17
N LEU A 19 3.85 -7.94 14.13
CA LEU A 19 3.92 -8.71 12.89
C LEU A 19 2.90 -8.12 11.91
N PHE A 20 3.36 -7.25 11.01
CA PHE A 20 2.60 -6.81 9.84
C PHE A 20 1.92 -8.03 9.21
N TYR A 21 0.60 -8.09 9.33
CA TYR A 21 -0.18 -9.22 8.83
C TYR A 21 -0.07 -9.19 7.30
N LYS A 22 0.76 -10.07 6.72
CA LYS A 22 0.93 -10.24 5.26
C LYS A 22 -0.23 -11.02 4.63
N GLY A 23 -1.42 -10.92 5.20
CA GLY A 23 -2.63 -11.61 4.76
C GLY A 23 -3.59 -10.66 4.04
N VAL A 24 -4.57 -11.25 3.36
CA VAL A 24 -5.73 -10.50 2.87
C VAL A 24 -6.45 -9.87 4.08
N PRO A 25 -6.91 -8.60 4.00
CA PRO A 25 -7.59 -7.98 5.12
C PRO A 25 -8.83 -8.77 5.54
N LYS A 26 -9.17 -8.74 6.84
CA LYS A 26 -10.40 -9.37 7.33
C LYS A 26 -11.62 -8.69 6.74
N ALA A 27 -12.68 -9.46 6.55
CA ALA A 27 -13.97 -8.93 6.15
C ALA A 27 -14.51 -7.92 7.18
N GLY A 28 -15.20 -6.88 6.70
CA GLY A 28 -15.70 -5.82 7.58
C GLY A 28 -16.48 -4.73 6.88
N GLU A 29 -17.08 -3.86 7.68
CA GLU A 29 -17.83 -2.69 7.23
C GLU A 29 -16.93 -1.45 7.19
N PHE A 30 -17.01 -0.70 6.10
CA PHE A 30 -16.24 0.52 5.85
C PHE A 30 -17.20 1.66 5.57
N CYS A 31 -17.14 2.72 6.37
CA CYS A 31 -18.05 3.86 6.27
C CYS A 31 -17.34 5.14 5.85
N TYR A 32 -17.96 5.90 4.95
CA TYR A 32 -17.57 7.26 4.65
C TYR A 32 -18.09 8.21 5.72
N VAL A 33 -17.24 8.53 6.70
CA VAL A 33 -17.61 9.26 7.92
C VAL A 33 -17.85 10.76 7.72
N LEU A 34 -17.61 11.29 6.51
CA LEU A 34 -17.77 12.72 6.21
C LEU A 34 -19.21 13.10 5.82
N VAL A 35 -20.10 12.12 5.64
CA VAL A 35 -21.53 12.31 5.35
C VAL A 35 -22.39 11.85 6.53
N LYS A 36 -23.59 12.43 6.66
CA LYS A 36 -24.57 12.11 7.72
C LYS A 36 -25.93 11.78 7.06
N PRO A 37 -26.47 10.56 7.23
CA PRO A 37 -25.85 9.41 7.91
C PRO A 37 -24.60 8.91 7.15
N PRO A 38 -23.66 8.22 7.83
CA PRO A 38 -22.51 7.62 7.15
C PRO A 38 -22.95 6.64 6.08
N GLU A 39 -22.35 6.73 4.90
CA GLU A 39 -22.55 5.74 3.84
C GLU A 39 -21.58 4.60 4.05
N CYS A 40 -22.09 3.40 4.29
CA CYS A 40 -21.29 2.21 4.59
C CYS A 40 -21.38 1.16 3.49
N LEU A 41 -20.34 0.34 3.40
CA LEU A 41 -20.29 -0.86 2.56
C LEU A 41 -19.63 -1.99 3.34
N TYR A 42 -19.99 -3.24 3.04
CA TYR A 42 -19.34 -4.41 3.61
C TYR A 42 -18.46 -5.09 2.56
N VAL A 43 -17.22 -5.40 2.92
CA VAL A 43 -16.28 -6.08 2.04
C VAL A 43 -15.81 -7.37 2.69
N ASP A 44 -15.90 -8.47 1.95
CA ASP A 44 -15.20 -9.71 2.25
C ASP A 44 -14.16 -9.95 1.15
N PHE A 45 -12.90 -9.69 1.50
CA PHE A 45 -11.78 -9.81 0.60
C PHE A 45 -11.40 -11.27 0.30
N GLU A 46 -11.70 -12.22 1.21
CA GLU A 46 -11.41 -13.64 0.99
C GLU A 46 -12.37 -14.25 -0.01
N SER A 47 -13.68 -13.96 0.13
CA SER A 47 -14.70 -14.44 -0.80
C SER A 47 -14.87 -13.56 -2.05
N LYS A 48 -14.15 -12.44 -2.14
CA LYS A 48 -14.23 -11.44 -3.22
C LYS A 48 -15.65 -10.89 -3.37
N LYS A 49 -16.28 -10.51 -2.26
CA LYS A 49 -17.64 -9.98 -2.21
C LYS A 49 -17.68 -8.55 -1.66
N LEU A 50 -18.52 -7.73 -2.26
CA LEU A 50 -18.86 -6.37 -1.82
C LEU A 50 -20.38 -6.29 -1.67
N ILE A 51 -20.88 -5.86 -0.51
CA ILE A 51 -22.29 -5.51 -0.33
C ILE A 51 -22.37 -3.99 -0.18
N TRP A 52 -23.12 -3.35 -1.08
CA TRP A 52 -23.31 -1.91 -1.07
C TRP A 52 -24.74 -1.58 -1.48
N ASN A 53 -25.44 -0.78 -0.66
CA ASN A 53 -26.86 -0.46 -0.82
C ASN A 53 -27.73 -1.72 -1.00
N ASP A 54 -27.52 -2.72 -0.15
CA ASP A 54 -28.22 -4.03 -0.16
C ASP A 54 -28.05 -4.86 -1.45
N VAL A 55 -27.09 -4.50 -2.30
CA VAL A 55 -26.75 -5.24 -3.51
C VAL A 55 -25.38 -5.92 -3.35
N GLU A 56 -25.31 -7.20 -3.69
CA GLU A 56 -24.06 -7.97 -3.71
C GLU A 56 -23.36 -7.83 -5.08
N TYR A 57 -22.07 -7.52 -5.03
CA TYR A 57 -21.18 -7.41 -6.18
C TYR A 57 -20.00 -8.37 -6.00
N LYS A 58 -19.57 -8.98 -7.11
CA LYS A 58 -18.34 -9.77 -7.16
C LYS A 58 -17.14 -8.86 -7.42
N LEU A 59 -16.11 -8.97 -6.59
CA LEU A 59 -14.86 -8.25 -6.76
C LEU A 59 -13.93 -8.99 -7.73
N GLU A 60 -13.29 -8.22 -8.60
CA GLU A 60 -12.20 -8.69 -9.44
C GLU A 60 -10.87 -8.20 -8.86
N GLU A 61 -9.90 -9.11 -8.76
CA GLU A 61 -8.57 -8.75 -8.29
C GLU A 61 -7.79 -8.04 -9.37
N LYS A 62 -7.32 -6.84 -9.05
CA LYS A 62 -6.36 -6.12 -9.87
C LYS A 62 -5.04 -6.05 -9.11
N LEU A 63 -4.04 -6.78 -9.59
CA LEU A 63 -2.67 -6.63 -9.11
C LEU A 63 -2.16 -5.23 -9.46
N ARG A 64 -1.72 -4.50 -8.44
CA ARG A 64 -1.04 -3.20 -8.57
C ARG A 64 0.39 -3.39 -8.09
N MET A 65 1.36 -2.88 -8.85
CA MET A 65 2.75 -2.84 -8.44
C MET A 65 3.09 -1.40 -8.09
N ASP A 66 3.51 -1.18 -6.86
CA ASP A 66 3.93 0.12 -6.35
C ASP A 66 5.41 0.05 -5.97
N TYR A 67 6.19 1.04 -6.40
CA TYR A 67 7.62 1.15 -6.12
C TYR A 67 7.91 2.45 -5.37
N PHE A 68 8.81 2.40 -4.39
CA PHE A 68 9.31 3.60 -3.72
C PHE A 68 10.73 3.91 -4.15
N PHE A 69 11.02 5.18 -4.40
CA PHE A 69 12.37 5.66 -4.65
C PHE A 69 12.58 7.05 -4.07
N LYS A 70 13.84 7.41 -3.84
CA LYS A 70 14.23 8.74 -3.35
C LYS A 70 14.89 9.54 -4.46
N SER A 71 14.56 10.82 -4.55
CA SER A 71 15.22 11.77 -5.46
C SER A 71 15.31 13.13 -4.77
N ASN A 72 16.49 13.75 -4.77
CA ASN A 72 16.74 15.06 -4.13
C ASN A 72 16.25 15.17 -2.66
N GLY A 73 16.33 14.06 -1.91
CA GLY A 73 15.89 14.00 -0.50
C GLY A 73 14.39 13.76 -0.31
N GLU A 74 13.59 13.77 -1.37
CA GLU A 74 12.15 13.52 -1.33
C GLU A 74 11.81 12.06 -1.63
N LEU A 75 10.71 11.57 -1.08
CA LEU A 75 10.20 10.21 -1.28
C LEU A 75 9.11 10.21 -2.35
N PHE A 76 9.28 9.36 -3.35
CA PHE A 76 8.32 9.18 -4.43
C PHE A 76 7.74 7.77 -4.43
N GLU A 77 6.50 7.68 -4.89
CA GLU A 77 5.76 6.46 -5.19
C GLU A 77 5.49 6.38 -6.69
N LEU A 78 5.89 5.27 -7.32
CA LEU A 78 5.58 4.94 -8.70
C LEU A 78 4.59 3.77 -8.72
N THR A 79 3.36 4.05 -9.14
CA THR A 79 2.30 3.05 -9.28
C THR A 79 2.19 2.59 -10.74
N VAL A 80 2.22 1.29 -10.98
CA VAL A 80 1.96 0.70 -12.30
C VAL A 80 0.46 0.45 -12.46
N SER A 81 -0.23 1.34 -13.18
CA SER A 81 -1.68 1.25 -13.40
C SER A 81 -2.06 0.24 -14.48
N THR A 82 -1.19 0.07 -15.50
CA THR A 82 -1.26 -0.95 -16.57
C THR A 82 0.15 -1.17 -17.15
N VAL A 83 0.34 -2.17 -18.01
CA VAL A 83 1.60 -2.40 -18.76
C VAL A 83 2.12 -1.15 -19.50
N ASN A 84 1.20 -0.26 -19.90
CA ASN A 84 1.52 0.94 -20.68
C ASN A 84 1.32 2.24 -19.91
N ARG A 85 1.04 2.19 -18.60
CA ARG A 85 0.74 3.40 -17.80
C ARG A 85 1.29 3.31 -16.39
N VAL A 86 1.93 4.39 -15.97
CA VAL A 86 2.40 4.59 -14.60
C VAL A 86 1.91 5.93 -14.04
N GLU A 87 1.83 6.01 -12.73
CA GLU A 87 1.50 7.21 -11.96
C GLU A 87 2.66 7.51 -11.02
N LEU A 88 3.06 8.78 -10.92
CA LEU A 88 4.13 9.23 -10.04
C LEU A 88 3.59 10.22 -9.01
N LYS A 89 3.74 9.90 -7.74
CA LYS A 89 3.32 10.72 -6.60
C LYS A 89 4.52 11.08 -5.73
N ASN A 90 4.60 12.34 -5.33
CA ASN A 90 5.52 12.76 -4.27
C ASN A 90 4.83 12.57 -2.92
N LEU A 91 5.42 11.76 -2.05
CA LEU A 91 4.89 11.50 -0.72
C LEU A 91 5.35 12.52 0.32
N THR A 92 6.36 13.34 0.00
CA THR A 92 6.87 14.42 0.85
C THR A 92 6.11 15.72 0.61
N THR A 93 5.71 16.01 -0.63
CA THR A 93 4.99 17.25 -0.99
C THR A 93 3.60 16.94 -1.53
N ALA A 94 2.56 17.40 -0.83
CA ALA A 94 1.15 17.06 -1.10
C ALA A 94 0.61 17.46 -2.50
N ASN A 95 1.35 18.26 -3.28
CA ASN A 95 0.88 18.87 -4.54
C ASN A 95 1.62 18.40 -5.80
N PHE A 96 2.54 17.44 -5.73
CA PHE A 96 3.15 16.87 -6.94
C PHE A 96 2.60 15.48 -7.21
N ASN A 97 1.67 15.41 -8.17
CA ASN A 97 1.17 14.16 -8.72
C ASN A 97 1.18 14.23 -10.24
N LYS A 98 2.01 13.41 -10.88
CA LYS A 98 1.95 13.16 -12.32
C LYS A 98 1.12 11.91 -12.54
N PHE A 99 -0.19 12.12 -12.57
CA PHE A 99 -1.12 11.08 -12.95
C PHE A 99 -1.01 10.82 -14.46
N TYR A 100 -1.04 9.54 -14.86
CA TYR A 100 -1.26 9.14 -16.25
C TYR A 100 -0.06 9.28 -17.22
N MET A 101 1.15 8.91 -16.77
CA MET A 101 2.32 8.82 -17.65
C MET A 101 2.19 7.57 -18.54
N ARG A 102 2.22 7.77 -19.86
CA ARG A 102 2.09 6.68 -20.86
C ARG A 102 3.45 6.15 -21.29
N LYS A 103 3.55 4.84 -21.48
CA LYS A 103 4.70 4.21 -22.15
C LYS A 103 4.81 4.78 -23.56
N LYS A 104 6.02 5.18 -23.95
CA LYS A 104 6.32 5.65 -25.31
C LYS A 104 6.89 4.48 -26.10
N ASP A 105 6.22 4.11 -27.19
CA ASP A 105 6.52 2.89 -27.96
C ASP A 105 7.90 2.90 -28.67
N LYS A 106 8.56 4.06 -28.73
CA LYS A 106 9.81 4.25 -29.50
C LYS A 106 11.10 3.91 -28.74
N PHE A 107 11.03 3.56 -27.46
CA PHE A 107 12.22 3.22 -26.66
C PHE A 107 12.22 1.72 -26.33
N ALA A 108 12.91 0.94 -27.16
CA ALA A 108 13.16 -0.49 -26.92
C ALA A 108 14.27 -0.72 -25.89
N GLU A 109 15.07 0.31 -25.58
CA GLU A 109 16.23 0.24 -24.71
C GLU A 109 16.15 1.30 -23.60
N ILE A 110 16.68 0.95 -22.42
CA ILE A 110 16.74 1.85 -21.27
C ILE A 110 17.70 3.00 -21.62
N PRO A 111 17.27 4.27 -21.55
CA PRO A 111 18.17 5.39 -21.79
C PRO A 111 19.35 5.32 -20.81
N VAL A 112 20.57 5.19 -21.32
CA VAL A 112 21.77 5.26 -20.49
C VAL A 112 21.86 6.69 -19.95
N SER A 113 21.80 6.83 -18.63
CA SER A 113 21.92 8.11 -17.93
C SER A 113 23.23 8.80 -18.32
N GLY A 114 23.13 9.88 -19.11
CA GLY A 114 24.28 10.62 -19.64
C GLY A 114 24.22 11.01 -21.13
N SER A 115 23.25 10.51 -21.91
CA SER A 115 23.08 10.94 -23.32
C SER A 115 22.10 12.12 -23.45
N THR A 116 22.45 13.25 -22.84
CA THR A 116 21.97 14.54 -23.32
C THR A 116 22.62 14.80 -24.68
N LYS A 117 21.96 14.37 -25.75
CA LYS A 117 22.07 15.03 -27.04
C LYS A 117 20.70 15.55 -27.40
N HIS A 118 20.44 16.77 -26.93
CA HIS A 118 19.55 17.67 -27.63
C HIS A 118 20.21 17.96 -28.98
N GLU A 119 19.52 17.62 -30.06
CA GLU A 119 19.59 18.32 -31.34
C GLU A 119 18.14 18.59 -31.78
#